data_AF-A0A7J2TYG9-F1
#
_entry.id   AF-A0A7J2TYG9-F1
#
_cell.length_a   1.000
_cell.length_b   1.000
_cell.length_c   1.000
_cell.angle_alpha   90.00
_cell.angle_beta   90.00
_cell.angle_gamma   90.00
#
_symmetry.space_group_name_H-M   'P 1'
#
loop_
_entity.id
_entity.type
_entity.pdbx_description
1 polymer ?
#
loop_
_entity_poly.entity_id
_entity_poly.type
_entity_poly.pdbx_seq_one_letter_code
_entity_poly.pdbx_strand_id
1 'polypeptide(L)' 'MRFFISGPPASGKSTLVSKVVDFLRKNDIRIGGIVTPEVRDRGRRIGFKVVDLMTLKESIFAS' A
#
# COMPACT_ATOMS: atom_id res chain seq x y z
N MET A 1 10.79 15.55 9.41
CA MET A 1 11.58 14.88 8.37
C MET A 1 10.62 14.30 7.33
N ARG A 2 10.97 14.30 6.03
CA ARG A 2 10.13 13.77 4.94
C ARG A 2 10.97 12.84 4.08
N PHE A 3 10.45 11.68 3.73
CA PHE A 3 11.13 10.68 2.93
C PHE A 3 10.38 10.44 1.64
N PHE A 4 11.11 10.32 0.54
CA PHE A 4 10.58 9.90 -0.75
C PHE A 4 11.32 8.64 -1.20
N ILE A 5 10.57 7.58 -1.47
CA ILE A 5 11.13 6.29 -1.89
C ILE A 5 10.93 6.17 -3.40
N SER A 6 12.02 6.13 -4.15
CA SER A 6 12.01 6.01 -5.61
C SER A 6 12.80 4.77 -6.07
N GLY A 7 12.65 4.41 -7.34
CA GLY A 7 13.33 3.28 -7.95
C GLY A 7 12.52 2.67 -9.10
N PRO A 8 13.14 1.82 -9.94
CA PRO A 8 12.50 1.21 -11.11
C PRO A 8 11.19 0.46 -10.77
N PRO A 9 10.23 0.33 -11.69
CA PRO A 9 9.06 -0.54 -11.48
C PRO A 9 9.46 -1.94 -11.00
N ALA A 10 8.62 -2.54 -10.15
CA ALA A 10 8.88 -3.85 -9.52
C ALA A 10 10.13 -3.97 -8.62
N SER A 11 10.81 -2.87 -8.27
CA SER A 11 11.98 -2.88 -7.36
C SER A 11 11.68 -3.15 -5.87
N GLY A 12 10.45 -3.57 -5.53
CA GLY A 12 10.07 -3.88 -4.14
C GLY A 12 9.66 -2.69 -3.26
N LYS A 13 9.45 -1.48 -3.83
CA LYS A 13 9.03 -0.29 -3.06
C LYS A 13 7.74 -0.51 -2.25
N SER A 14 6.71 -1.07 -2.89
CA SER A 14 5.44 -1.36 -2.19
C SER A 14 5.65 -2.37 -1.06
N THR A 15 6.49 -3.38 -1.29
CA THR A 15 6.87 -4.37 -0.27
C THR A 15 7.59 -3.72 0.91
N LEU A 16 8.51 -2.78 0.64
CA LEU A 16 9.19 -2.00 1.68
C LEU A 16 8.19 -1.21 2.53
N VAL A 17 7.29 -0.47 1.88
CA VAL A 17 6.26 0.31 2.59
C VAL A 17 5.37 -0.60 3.44
N SER A 18 4.91 -1.74 2.92
CA SER A 18 4.13 -2.70 3.70
C SER A 18 4.88 -3.21 4.92
N LYS A 19 6.15 -3.58 4.79
CA LYS A 19 6.98 -4.03 5.92
C LYS A 19 7.16 -2.95 6.99
N VAL A 20 7.33 -1.68 6.58
CA VAL A 20 7.43 -0.55 7.52
C VAL A 20 6.12 -0.36 8.26
N VAL A 21 4.98 -0.40 7.56
CA VAL A 21 3.66 -0.31 8.19
C VAL A 21 3.44 -1.43 9.21
N ASP A 22 3.77 -2.67 8.84
CA ASP A 22 3.63 -3.83 9.73
C ASP A 22 4.53 -3.70 10.96
N PHE A 23 5.78 -3.26 10.78
CA PHE A 23 6.70 -3.01 11.89
C PHE A 23 6.15 -1.95 12.84
N LEU A 24 5.70 -0.81 12.33
CA LEU A 24 5.17 0.28 13.15
C LEU A 24 3.90 -0.14 13.91
N ARG A 25 2.98 -0.88 13.26
CA ARG A 25 1.79 -1.43 13.92
C ARG A 25 2.13 -2.39 15.07
N LYS A 26 3.12 -3.26 14.87
CA LYS A 26 3.59 -4.19 15.91
C LYS A 26 4.21 -3.50 17.12
N ASN A 27 4.59 -2.23 16.98
CA ASN A 27 5.10 -1.39 18.05
C ASN A 27 4.03 -0.41 18.58
N ASP A 28 2.74 -0.69 18.36
CA ASP A 28 1.61 0.12 18.80
C ASP A 28 1.62 1.58 18.32
N ILE A 29 2.34 1.86 17.22
CA ILE A 29 2.38 3.19 16.61
C ILE A 29 1.18 3.34 15.68
N ARG A 30 0.38 4.39 15.90
CA ARG A 30 -0.73 4.75 14.99
C ARG A 30 -0.19 5.31 13.68
N ILE A 31 -0.72 4.81 12.57
CA ILE A 31 -0.30 5.14 11.21
C ILE A 31 -1.53 5.58 10.42
N GLY A 32 -1.39 6.65 9.64
CA GLY A 32 -2.40 7.12 8.70
C GLY A 32 -1.88 7.12 7.27
N GLY A 33 -2.76 7.48 6.33
CA GLY A 33 -2.47 7.51 4.90
C GLY A 33 -3.09 6.33 4.16
N ILE A 34 -2.77 6.22 2.88
CA ILE A 34 -3.36 5.23 1.98
C ILE A 34 -2.29 4.37 1.30
N VAL A 35 -2.65 3.13 0.99
CA VAL A 35 -1.91 2.28 0.06
C VAL A 35 -2.83 1.87 -1.09
N THR A 36 -2.23 1.70 -2.27
CA THR A 36 -2.98 1.38 -3.49
C THR A 36 -2.53 0.06 -4.13
N PRO A 37 -2.88 -1.10 -3.53
CA PRO A 37 -2.50 -2.39 -4.10
C PRO A 37 -3.21 -2.63 -5.43
N GLU A 38 -2.51 -3.29 -6.36
CA GLU A 38 -3.08 -3.68 -7.66
C GLU A 38 -4.19 -4.74 -7.49
N VAL A 39 -5.28 -4.59 -8.23
CA VAL A 39 -6.30 -5.63 -8.38
C VAL A 39 -6.05 -6.36 -9.69
N ARG A 40 -5.94 -7.69 -9.61
CA ARG A 40 -5.75 -8.55 -10.77
C ARG A 40 -6.84 -9.61 -10.84
N ASP A 41 -7.40 -9.80 -12.02
CA ASP A 41 -8.32 -10.89 -12.34
C ASP A 41 -7.77 -11.66 -13.55
N ARG A 42 -7.76 -13.00 -13.47
CA ARG A 42 -7.22 -13.89 -14.52
C ARG A 42 -5.83 -13.46 -15.06
N GLY A 43 -4.96 -12.97 -14.17
CA GLY A 43 -3.61 -12.51 -14.52
C GLY A 43 -3.53 -11.12 -15.17
N ARG A 44 -4.65 -10.45 -15.43
CA ARG A 44 -4.69 -9.08 -15.96
C ARG A 44 -4.97 -8.07 -14.84
N ARG A 45 -4.32 -6.91 -14.90
CA ARG A 45 -4.63 -5.79 -14.00
C ARG A 45 -5.95 -5.17 -14.42
N ILE A 46 -6.90 -5.14 -13.49
CA ILE A 46 -8.25 -4.57 -13.71
C ILE A 46 -8.50 -3.31 -12.88
N GLY A 47 -7.52 -2.88 -12.07
CA GLY A 47 -7.65 -1.67 -11.28
C GLY A 47 -6.67 -1.60 -10.11
N PHE A 48 -7.05 -0.81 -9.11
CA PHE A 48 -6.37 -0.70 -7.83
C PHE A 48 -7.40 -0.56 -6.71
N LYS A 49 -7.04 -1.04 -5.52
CA LYS A 49 -7.79 -0.66 -4.32
C LYS A 49 -7.21 0.64 -3.77
N VAL A 50 -8.00 1.34 -2.98
CA VAL A 50 -7.51 2.33 -2.02
C VAL A 50 -7.80 1.77 -0.64
N VAL A 51 -6.76 1.57 0.16
CA VAL A 51 -6.87 1.06 1.53
C VAL A 51 -6.39 2.14 2.48
N ASP A 52 -7.26 2.56 3.39
CA ASP A 52 -6.92 3.48 4.47
C ASP A 52 -6.17 2.73 5.59
N LEU A 53 -4.96 3.18 5.91
CA LEU A 53 -4.08 2.50 6.88
C LEU A 53 -4.53 2.67 8.34
N MET A 54 -5.41 3.63 8.63
CA MET A 54 -5.91 3.90 9.99
C MET A 54 -7.16 3.09 10.30
N THR A 55 -8.10 3.02 9.34
CA THR A 55 -9.41 2.40 9.50
C THR A 55 -9.52 1.02 8.89
N LEU A 56 -8.55 0.63 8.05
CA LEU A 56 -8.57 -0.59 7.23
C LEU A 56 -9.73 -0.67 6.22
N LYS A 57 -10.48 0.42 6.03
CA LYS A 57 -11.52 0.48 5.00
C LYS A 57 -10.86 0.42 3.62
N GLU A 58 -11.45 -0.36 2.74
CA GLU A 58 -11.03 -0.48 1.35
C GLU A 58 -12.15 -0.11 0.38
N SER A 59 -11.76 0.47 -0.76
CA SER A 59 -12.63 0.71 -1.90
C SER A 59 -11.92 0.32 -3.19
N ILE A 60 -12.65 -0.23 -4.14
CA ILE A 60 -12.11 -0.64 -5.45
C ILE A 60 -12.26 0.52 -6.42
N PHE A 61 -11.15 0.93 -7.01
CA PHE A 61 -11.07 1.85 -8.13
C PHE A 61 -10.65 1.02 -9.35
N ALA A 62 -11.64 0.34 -9.93
CA ALA A 62 -11.51 -0.43 -11.17
C ALA A 62 -12.03 0.39 -12.35
N SER A 63 -11.43 0.19 -13.52
CA SER A 63 -11.89 0.71 -14.81
C SER A 63 -12.37 -0.44 -15.69
#